data_AF-A2BVX1-F1
#
_entry.id   AF-A2BVX1-F1
#
_cell.length_a   1.000
_cell.length_b   1.000
_cell.length_c   1.000
_cell.angle_alpha   90.00
_cell.angle_beta   90.00
_cell.angle_gamma   90.00
#
_symmetry.space_group_name_H-M   'P 1'
#
loop_
_entity.id
_entity.type
_entity.pdbx_description
1 polymer ?
#
loop_
_entity_poly.entity_id
_entity_poly.type
_entity_poly.pdbx_seq_one_letter_code
_entity_poly.pdbx_strand_id
1 'polypeptide(L)'
;MWELEKIAKVLKHRIIKSEEELDNKPSILFCGMDSYQKRGLHSEAKKVGFKPVYSMKHPSIKVVMQKSSSRKIETDKFKTITIDIEHFWYLCRKLL
;
A
#
# COMPACT_ATOMS: atom_id res chain seq x y z
N MET A 1 -11.97 -3.09 -10.49
CA MET A 1 -11.32 -1.87 -11.03
C MET A 1 -11.78 -0.61 -10.30
N TRP A 2 -13.09 -0.36 -10.21
CA TRP A 2 -13.66 0.81 -9.51
C TRP A 2 -13.21 0.98 -8.04
N GLU A 3 -13.07 -0.12 -7.28
CA GLU A 3 -12.59 -0.06 -5.89
C GLU A 3 -11.14 0.42 -5.78
N LEU A 4 -10.25 -0.02 -6.68
CA LEU A 4 -8.86 0.41 -6.71
C LEU A 4 -8.73 1.89 -7.07
N GLU A 5 -9.59 2.40 -7.95
CA GLU A 5 -9.60 3.82 -8.30
C GLU A 5 -10.03 4.69 -7.12
N LYS A 6 -11.05 4.26 -6.37
CA LYS A 6 -11.45 4.93 -5.12
C LYS A 6 -10.31 4.92 -4.11
N ILE A 7 -9.67 3.77 -3.92
CA ILE A 7 -8.51 3.63 -3.02
C ILE A 7 -7.39 4.56 -3.47
N ALA A 8 -7.03 4.57 -4.75
CA ALA A 8 -6.01 5.46 -5.30
C ALA A 8 -6.35 6.93 -5.03
N LYS A 9 -7.61 7.36 -5.25
CA LYS A 9 -8.03 8.74 -4.96
C LYS A 9 -7.88 9.10 -3.48
N VAL A 10 -8.28 8.20 -2.58
CA VAL A 10 -8.15 8.40 -1.13
C VAL A 10 -6.68 8.46 -0.72
N LEU A 11 -5.84 7.57 -1.24
CA LEU A 11 -4.41 7.55 -0.94
C LEU A 11 -3.70 8.78 -1.48
N LYS A 12 -4.01 9.22 -2.71
CA LYS A 12 -3.47 10.45 -3.28
C LYS A 12 -3.78 11.67 -2.41
N HIS A 13 -5.03 11.79 -1.98
CA HIS A 13 -5.43 12.87 -1.08
C HIS A 13 -4.68 12.82 0.26
N ARG A 14 -4.54 11.63 0.85
CA ARG A 14 -3.78 11.46 2.11
C ARG A 14 -2.29 11.78 1.95
N ILE A 15 -1.68 11.40 0.83
CA ILE A 15 -0.28 11.68 0.53
C ILE A 15 -0.06 13.19 0.40
N ILE A 16 -0.86 13.87 -0.42
CA ILE A 16 -0.81 15.34 -0.59
C ILE A 16 -0.97 16.04 0.76
N LYS A 17 -2.00 15.67 1.54
CA LYS A 17 -2.23 16.26 2.86
C LYS A 17 -1.06 16.00 3.83
N SER A 18 -0.44 14.83 3.77
CA SER A 18 0.70 14.51 4.62
C SER A 18 1.98 15.29 4.27
N GLU A 19 2.10 15.76 3.03
CA GLU A 19 3.20 16.65 2.62
C GLU A 19 3.00 18.07 3.17
N GLU A 20 1.74 18.49 3.36
CA GLU A 20 1.39 19.76 4.01
C GLU A 20 1.58 19.70 5.54
N GLU A 21 1.36 18.54 6.17
CA GLU A 21 1.38 18.36 7.65
C GLU A 21 2.62 17.59 8.19
N LEU A 22 3.67 17.42 7.38
CA LEU A 22 5.04 16.97 7.73
C LEU A 22 5.27 15.65 8.50
N ASP A 23 4.30 14.78 8.81
CA ASP A 23 4.68 13.46 9.39
C ASP A 23 3.71 12.26 9.27
N ASN A 24 2.62 12.36 8.50
CA ASN A 24 1.58 11.31 8.48
C ASN A 24 1.44 10.57 7.14
N LYS A 25 2.57 10.27 6.48
CA LYS A 25 2.55 9.46 5.25
C LYS A 25 1.90 8.09 5.50
N PRO A 26 1.00 7.62 4.62
CA PRO A 26 0.37 6.32 4.77
C PRO A 26 1.41 5.20 4.83
N SER A 27 1.31 4.35 5.85
CA SER A 27 2.27 3.27 6.08
C SER A 27 1.91 2.03 5.26
N ILE A 28 2.92 1.33 4.74
CA ILE A 28 2.72 0.13 3.92
C ILE A 28 3.58 -1.02 4.40
N LEU A 29 2.97 -2.20 4.52
CA LEU A 29 3.61 -3.44 4.97
C LEU A 29 3.53 -4.50 3.88
N PHE A 30 4.67 -5.08 3.51
CA PHE A 30 4.73 -6.19 2.56
C PHE A 30 4.89 -7.53 3.28
N CYS A 31 4.00 -8.47 2.99
CA CYS A 31 3.87 -9.77 3.66
C CYS A 31 4.03 -10.94 2.67
N GLY A 32 4.63 -12.03 3.14
CA GLY A 32 4.71 -13.30 2.39
C GLY A 32 5.74 -13.32 1.26
N MET A 33 6.77 -12.47 1.31
CA MET A 33 7.82 -12.37 0.30
C MET A 33 9.21 -12.35 0.96
N ASP A 34 10.24 -12.75 0.21
CA ASP A 34 11.63 -12.72 0.66
C ASP A 34 12.18 -11.28 0.82
N SER A 35 13.35 -11.18 1.46
CA SER A 35 13.98 -9.89 1.78
C SER A 35 14.43 -9.11 0.55
N TYR A 36 14.78 -9.78 -0.56
CA TYR A 36 15.24 -9.15 -1.78
C TYR A 36 14.07 -8.51 -2.55
N GLN A 37 12.99 -9.26 -2.74
CA GLN A 37 11.75 -8.76 -3.36
C GLN A 37 11.16 -7.59 -2.57
N LYS A 38 11.18 -7.70 -1.23
CA LYS A 38 10.71 -6.64 -0.32
C LYS A 38 11.48 -5.32 -0.49
N ARG A 39 12.80 -5.37 -0.73
CA ARG A 39 13.62 -4.16 -0.92
C ARG A 39 13.20 -3.37 -2.16
N GLY A 40 12.93 -4.05 -3.28
CA GLY A 40 12.46 -3.41 -4.50
C GLY A 40 11.11 -2.71 -4.29
N LEU A 41 10.16 -3.42 -3.68
CA LEU A 41 8.83 -2.88 -3.39
C LEU A 41 8.86 -1.72 -2.38
N HIS A 42 9.75 -1.74 -1.39
CA HIS A 42 9.97 -0.62 -0.49
C HIS A 42 10.46 0.62 -1.23
N SER A 43 11.37 0.46 -2.19
CA SER A 43 11.87 1.56 -3.02
C SER A 43 10.74 2.20 -3.83
N GLU A 44 9.92 1.39 -4.49
CA GLU A 44 8.79 1.88 -5.28
C GLU A 44 7.73 2.55 -4.42
N ALA A 45 7.36 1.95 -3.28
CA ALA A 45 6.43 2.56 -2.34
C ALA A 45 6.88 3.96 -1.88
N LYS A 46 8.18 4.16 -1.61
CA LYS A 46 8.72 5.45 -1.21
C LYS A 46 8.61 6.50 -2.31
N LYS A 47 8.87 6.13 -3.57
CA LYS A 47 8.76 7.05 -4.73
C LYS A 47 7.34 7.62 -4.86
N VAL A 48 6.35 6.83 -4.51
CA VAL A 48 4.92 7.20 -4.57
C VAL A 48 4.44 7.96 -3.33
N GLY A 49 5.26 8.05 -2.28
CA GLY A 49 4.93 8.80 -1.06
C GLY A 49 4.43 7.96 0.12
N PHE A 50 4.52 6.62 0.05
CA PHE A 50 4.24 5.76 1.21
C PHE A 50 5.42 5.69 2.18
N LYS A 51 5.14 5.30 3.43
CA LYS A 51 6.13 4.95 4.46
C LYS A 51 6.22 3.43 4.62
N PRO A 52 7.20 2.72 4.02
CA PRO A 52 7.35 1.29 4.24
C PRO A 52 7.65 0.97 5.71
N VAL A 53 6.98 -0.04 6.24
CA VAL A 53 7.16 -0.51 7.61
C VAL A 53 7.41 -2.01 7.63
N TYR A 54 8.08 -2.48 8.69
CA TYR A 54 8.31 -3.91 8.93
C TYR A 54 7.43 -4.47 10.05
N SER A 55 6.65 -3.61 10.73
CA SER A 55 5.80 -3.99 11.86
C SER A 55 4.36 -4.26 11.43
N MET A 56 3.73 -5.23 12.09
CA MET A 56 2.30 -5.53 11.99
C MET A 56 1.42 -4.58 12.83
N LYS A 57 2.01 -3.62 13.56
CA LYS A 57 1.25 -2.60 14.30
C LYS A 57 0.53 -1.66 13.31
N HIS A 58 -0.65 -2.09 12.87
CA HIS A 58 -1.68 -1.35 12.12
C HIS A 58 -1.14 -0.49 10.96
N PRO A 59 -0.64 -1.10 9.86
CA PRO A 59 -0.25 -0.33 8.68
C PRO A 59 -1.47 0.30 8.00
N SER A 60 -1.31 1.35 7.20
CA SER A 60 -2.40 1.87 6.35
C SER A 60 -2.75 0.90 5.22
N ILE A 61 -1.74 0.21 4.67
CA ILE A 61 -1.87 -0.78 3.61
C ILE A 61 -1.04 -2.02 3.93
N LYS A 62 -1.62 -3.20 3.70
CA LYS A 62 -0.94 -4.49 3.72
C LYS A 62 -0.94 -5.08 2.31
N VAL A 63 0.23 -5.33 1.76
CA VAL A 63 0.40 -6.00 0.46
C VAL A 63 0.82 -7.43 0.71
N VAL A 64 0.03 -8.39 0.23
CA VAL A 64 0.24 -9.82 0.46
C VAL A 64 0.60 -10.51 -0.85
N MET A 65 1.67 -11.31 -0.83
CA MET A 65 1.95 -12.23 -1.93
C MET A 65 0.93 -13.39 -1.88
N GLN A 66 -0.11 -13.33 -2.70
CA GLN A 66 -1.06 -14.43 -2.79
C GLN A 66 -0.60 -15.46 -3.83
N LYS A 67 -0.57 -16.73 -3.42
CA LYS A 67 -0.50 -17.85 -4.37
C LYS A 67 -1.88 -18.01 -5.01
N SER A 68 -2.09 -17.32 -6.13
CA SER A 68 -3.10 -17.59 -7.17
C SER A 68 -4.41 -18.24 -6.67
N SER A 69 -5.41 -17.43 -6.27
CA SER A 69 -6.85 -17.77 -6.36
C SER A 69 -7.79 -16.76 -5.69
N SER A 70 -7.31 -15.82 -4.87
CA SER A 70 -8.20 -14.94 -4.09
C SER A 70 -7.84 -13.46 -4.21
N ARG A 71 -7.88 -12.92 -5.44
CA ARG A 71 -7.82 -11.46 -5.69
C ARG A 71 -8.87 -10.74 -4.86
N LYS A 72 -8.51 -10.32 -3.65
CA LYS A 72 -9.45 -9.79 -2.68
C LYS A 72 -8.84 -8.55 -2.05
N ILE A 73 -9.59 -7.46 -2.16
CA ILE A 73 -9.36 -6.25 -1.41
C ILE A 73 -10.16 -6.40 -0.13
N GLU A 74 -9.51 -6.28 1.02
CA GLU A 74 -10.18 -6.35 2.32
C GLU A 74 -9.84 -5.11 3.13
N THR A 75 -10.79 -4.64 3.92
CA THR A 75 -10.56 -3.57 4.90
C THR A 75 -10.85 -4.13 6.28
N ASP A 76 -9.92 -3.97 7.22
CA ASP A 76 -10.11 -4.44 8.60
C ASP A 76 -10.71 -3.36 9.51
N LYS A 77 -10.88 -3.70 10.80
CA LYS A 77 -11.43 -2.79 11.83
C LYS A 77 -10.59 -1.51 12.03
N PHE A 78 -9.32 -1.52 11.63
CA PHE A 78 -8.42 -0.38 11.70
C PHE A 78 -8.37 0.41 10.39
N LYS A 79 -9.26 0.08 9.44
CA LYS A 79 -9.30 0.64 8.09
C LYS A 79 -8.01 0.39 7.29
N THR A 80 -7.25 -0.64 7.66
CA THR A 80 -6.09 -1.11 6.89
C THR A 80 -6.58 -1.78 5.63
N ILE A 81 -6.07 -1.35 4.48
CA ILE A 81 -6.42 -1.93 3.18
C ILE A 81 -5.46 -3.09 2.91
N THR A 82 -6.00 -4.29 2.72
CA THR A 82 -5.23 -5.45 2.29
C THR A 82 -5.43 -5.68 0.80
N ILE A 83 -4.33 -5.79 0.04
CA ILE A 83 -4.33 -6.03 -1.41
C ILE A 83 -3.24 -7.03 -1.79
N ASP A 84 -3.33 -7.61 -2.99
CA ASP A 84 -2.24 -8.36 -3.58
C ASP A 84 -1.19 -7.45 -4.27
N ILE A 85 -0.08 -8.06 -4.70
CA ILE A 85 1.04 -7.36 -5.34
C ILE A 85 0.64 -6.75 -6.70
N GLU A 86 -0.18 -7.42 -7.50
CA GLU A 86 -0.61 -6.92 -8.82
C GLU A 86 -1.39 -5.60 -8.65
N HIS A 87 -2.30 -5.57 -7.69
CA HIS A 87 -3.07 -4.38 -7.34
C HIS A 87 -2.21 -3.27 -6.72
N PHE A 88 -1.18 -3.62 -5.93
CA PHE A 88 -0.23 -2.63 -5.46
C PHE A 88 0.48 -1.91 -6.61
N TRP A 89 0.96 -2.66 -7.61
CA TRP A 89 1.59 -2.06 -8.80
C TRP A 89 0.62 -1.18 -9.58
N TYR A 90 -0.64 -1.59 -9.71
CA TYR A 90 -1.68 -0.76 -10.31
C TYR A 90 -1.85 0.57 -9.54
N LEU A 91 -1.92 0.52 -8.20
CA LEU A 91 -2.02 1.73 -7.38
C LEU A 91 -0.80 2.64 -7.55
N CYS A 92 0.42 2.10 -7.52
CA CYS A 92 1.63 2.89 -7.73
C CYS A 92 1.59 3.65 -9.06
N ARG A 93 1.20 3.00 -10.15
CA ARG A 93 1.06 3.64 -11.47
C ARG A 93 0.01 4.75 -11.54
N LYS A 94 -0.99 4.73 -10.67
CA LYS A 94 -2.06 5.74 -10.61
C LYS A 94 -1.73 6.92 -9.69
N LEU A 95 -0.77 6.72 -8.78
CA LEU A 95 -0.37 7.68 -7.77
C LEU A 95 0.87 8.47 -8.18
N LEU A 96 1.74 7.89 -9.01
CA LEU A 96 2.73 8.63 -9.82
C LEU A 96 2.01 9.56 -10.81
#